data_AF-A0A1I1RJ38-F1
#
_entry.id   AF-A0A1I1RJ38-F1
#
_cell.length_a   1.000
_cell.length_b   1.000
_cell.length_c   1.000
_cell.angle_alpha   90.00
_cell.angle_beta   90.00
_cell.angle_gamma   90.00
#
_symmetry.space_group_name_H-M   'P 1'
#
loop_
_entity.id
_entity.type
_entity.pdbx_description
1 polymer ?
#
loop_
_entity_poly.entity_id
_entity_poly.type
_entity_poly.pdbx_seq_one_letter_code
_entity_poly.pdbx_strand_id
1 'polypeptide(L)' 'MASVLVEAGCPTAKIDKLSDRDGTATYQANCFSTSHKVIIVTCVKGLCVGGHASYDMREDQG' A
#
# COMPACT_ATOMS: atom_id res chain seq x y z
N MET A 1 -5.34 -1.46 -7.46
CA MET A 1 -4.77 -0.25 -6.86
C MET A 1 -5.83 0.65 -6.24
N ALA A 2 -6.78 1.19 -7.03
CA ALA A 2 -7.80 2.13 -6.53
C ALA A 2 -8.69 1.54 -5.42
N SER A 3 -9.10 0.26 -5.55
CA SER A 3 -9.88 -0.46 -4.52
C SER A 3 -9.16 -0.51 -3.17
N VAL A 4 -7.90 -0.94 -3.17
CA VAL A 4 -7.04 -1.04 -1.97
C VAL A 4 -6.93 0.28 -1.22
N LEU A 5 -6.80 1.39 -1.96
CA LEU A 5 -6.71 2.73 -1.36
C LEU A 5 -8.05 3.16 -0.74
N VAL A 6 -9.16 2.89 -1.42
CA VAL A 6 -10.51 3.20 -0.90
C VAL A 6 -10.84 2.36 0.34
N GLU A 7 -10.57 1.05 0.31
CA GLU A 7 -10.76 0.14 1.44
C GLU A 7 -9.91 0.55 2.65
N ALA A 8 -8.71 1.05 2.40
CA ALA A 8 -7.85 1.60 3.43
C ALA A 8 -8.24 3.02 3.87
N GLY A 9 -9.38 3.57 3.45
CA GLY A 9 -9.84 4.92 3.84
C GLY A 9 -8.94 6.03 3.29
N CYS A 10 -8.28 5.79 2.16
CA CYS A 10 -7.34 6.66 1.48
C CYS A 10 -7.83 7.00 0.07
N PRO A 11 -9.02 7.60 -0.10
CA PRO A 11 -9.62 7.83 -1.41
C PRO A 11 -8.80 8.82 -2.26
N THR A 12 -7.98 9.67 -1.63
CA THR A 12 -7.09 10.61 -2.30
C THR A 12 -5.68 10.45 -1.74
N ALA A 13 -4.80 9.86 -2.55
CA ALA A 13 -3.43 9.56 -2.16
C ALA A 13 -2.42 10.08 -3.18
N LYS A 14 -1.28 10.59 -2.71
CA LYS A 14 -0.08 10.66 -3.54
C LYS A 14 0.52 9.26 -3.61
N ILE A 15 0.76 8.74 -4.81
CA ILE A 15 1.34 7.42 -5.02
C ILE A 15 2.75 7.60 -5.57
N ASP A 16 3.73 7.07 -4.85
CA ASP A 16 5.13 7.01 -5.27
C ASP A 16 5.53 5.53 -5.43
N LYS A 17 6.10 5.15 -6.58
CA LYS A 17 6.59 3.79 -6.81
C LYS A 17 7.95 3.63 -6.10
N LEU A 18 8.06 2.66 -5.19
CA LEU A 18 9.28 2.38 -4.43
C LEU A 18 10.16 1.36 -5.15
N SER A 19 9.56 0.30 -5.69
CA SER A 19 10.29 -0.75 -6.37
C SER A 19 9.43 -1.41 -7.44
N ASP A 20 10.11 -2.02 -8.42
CA ASP A 20 9.52 -2.81 -9.48
C ASP A 20 10.54 -3.88 -9.86
N ARG A 21 10.40 -5.08 -9.29
CA ARG A 21 11.32 -6.20 -9.51
C ARG A 21 10.56 -7.51 -9.52
N ASP A 22 10.95 -8.42 -10.42
CA ASP A 22 10.43 -9.79 -10.48
C ASP A 22 8.90 -9.88 -10.58
N GLY A 23 8.27 -8.93 -11.29
CA GLY A 23 6.81 -8.83 -11.43
C GLY A 23 6.08 -8.38 -10.17
N THR A 24 6.83 -7.89 -9.18
CA THR A 24 6.34 -7.30 -7.93
C THR A 24 6.66 -5.81 -7.93
N ALA A 25 5.62 -4.98 -7.91
CA ALA A 25 5.73 -3.54 -7.81
C ALA A 25 5.24 -3.06 -6.45
N THR A 26 6.10 -2.35 -5.71
CA THR A 26 5.75 -1.78 -4.42
C THR A 26 5.56 -0.28 -4.56
N TYR A 27 4.49 0.22 -3.97
CA TYR A 27 4.09 1.62 -4.00
C TYR A 27 3.87 2.12 -2.59
N GLN A 28 4.23 3.38 -2.36
CA GLN A 28 3.89 4.13 -1.17
C GLN A 28 2.75 5.07 -1.50
N ALA A 29 1.65 4.99 -0.74
CA ALA A 29 0.52 5.87 -0.85
C ALA A 29 0.42 6.77 0.38
N ASN A 30 0.55 8.08 0.20
CA ASN A 30 0.38 9.06 1.25
C ASN A 30 -1.00 9.70 1.15
N CYS A 31 -1.85 9.48 2.14
CA CYS A 31 -3.25 9.91 2.15
C CYS A 31 -3.38 11.38 2.56
N PHE A 32 -3.72 12.27 1.63
CA PHE A 32 -3.78 13.72 1.89
C PHE A 32 -4.85 14.13 2.92
N SER A 33 -5.90 13.33 3.10
CA SER A 33 -6.98 13.60 4.06
C SER A 33 -6.56 13.42 5.53
N THR A 34 -5.43 12.77 5.80
CA THR A 34 -4.93 12.50 7.14
C THR A 34 -3.42 12.74 7.16
N SER A 35 -2.95 13.69 7.95
CA SER A 35 -1.56 14.17 7.90
C SER A 35 -0.48 13.08 8.11
N HIS A 36 -0.81 11.87 8.54
CA HIS A 36 0.17 10.82 8.89
C HIS A 36 -0.18 9.40 8.40
N LYS A 37 -1.05 9.21 7.39
CA LYS A 37 -1.35 7.85 6.90
C LYS A 37 -0.56 7.54 5.63
N VAL A 38 0.47 6.72 5.81
CA VAL A 38 1.23 6.12 4.71
C VAL A 38 0.84 4.64 4.61
N ILE A 39 0.48 4.20 3.42
CA ILE A 39 0.11 2.81 3.13
C ILE A 39 1.11 2.26 2.12
N ILE A 40 1.59 1.05 2.36
CA ILE A 40 2.41 0.33 1.39
C ILE A 40 1.49 -0.59 0.60
N VAL A 41 1.49 -0.44 -0.71
CA VAL A 41 0.72 -1.28 -1.63
C VAL A 41 1.69 -2.11 -2.45
N THR A 42 1.57 -3.43 -2.35
CA THR A 42 2.38 -4.36 -3.15
C THR A 42 1.50 -4.97 -4.21
N CYS A 43 1.92 -4.90 -5.46
CA CYS A 43 1.23 -5.48 -6.60
C CYS A 43 2.08 -6.59 -7.23
N VAL A 44 1.56 -7.82 -7.28
CA VAL A 44 2.21 -8.96 -7.92
C VAL A 44 1.42 -9.33 -9.16
N LYS A 45 2.04 -9.30 -10.35
CA LYS A 45 1.40 -9.63 -11.63
C LYS A 45 0.05 -8.92 -11.87
N GLY A 46 -0.09 -7.68 -11.39
CA GLY A 46 -1.31 -6.88 -11.52
C GLY A 46 -2.34 -7.00 -10.38
N LEU A 47 -2.15 -7.94 -9.44
CA LEU A 47 -2.97 -8.06 -8.23
C LEU A 47 -2.32 -7.25 -7.10
N CYS A 48 -3.05 -6.27 -6.56
CA CYS A 48 -2.53 -5.38 -5.52
C CYS A 48 -3.13 -5.71 -4.16
N VAL A 49 -2.27 -5.80 -3.15
CA VAL A 49 -2.63 -5.96 -1.74
C VAL A 49 -2.14 -4.74 -0.95
N GLY A 50 -2.96 -4.25 -0.04
CA GLY A 50 -2.59 -3.16 0.87
C GLY A 50 -1.99 -3.72 2.14
N GLY A 51 -0.72 -3.44 2.39
CA GLY A 51 -0.14 -3.56 3.71
C GLY A 51 -0.67 -2.40 4.56
N HIS A 52 -1.53 -2.70 5.53
CA HIS A 52 -1.78 -1.76 6.63
C HIS A 52 -0.45 -1.57 7.36
N ALA A 53 0.31 -0.53 7.01
CA ALA A 53 1.43 -0.07 7.81
C ALA A 53 0.90 0.60 9.08
N SER A 54 0.16 -0.14 9.90
CA SER A 54 0.32 0.01 11.33
C SER A 54 1.68 -0.64 11.61
N TYR A 55 2.50 0.01 12.41
CA TYR A 55 3.76 -0.51 12.95
C TYR A 55 3.56 -1.74 13.86
N ASP A 56 2.64 -2.64 13.52
CA ASP A 56 2.42 -3.89 14.21
C ASP A 56 3.03 -5.00 13.34
N MET A 57 4.24 -5.40 13.72
CA MET A 57 4.88 -6.62 13.26
C MET A 57 3.94 -7.79 13.54
N ARG A 58 3.16 -8.22 12.55
CA ARG A 58 2.64 -9.59 12.51
C ARG A 58 3.25 -10.32 11.34
N GLU A 59 4.39 -10.92 11.64
CA GLU A 59 4.72 -12.24 11.11
C GLU A 59 3.56 -13.19 11.48
N ASP A 60 2.74 -13.55 10.50
CA ASP A 60 1.94 -14.77 10.57
C ASP A 60 2.29 -15.60 9.32
N GLN A 61 3.27 -16.48 9.52
CA GLN A 61 3.49 -17.69 8.73
C GLN A 61 4.17 -18.69 9.68
N GLY A 62 3.34 -19.32 10.51
CA GLY A 62 3.64 -20.56 11.20
C GLY A 62 2.81 -21.69 10.61
#